data_AF-A0A7V5T4Z4-F1
#
_entry.id   AF-A0A7V5T4Z4-F1
#
_cell.length_a   1.000
_cell.length_b   1.000
_cell.length_c   1.000
_cell.angle_alpha   90.00
_cell.angle_beta   90.00
_cell.angle_gamma   90.00
#
_symmetry.space_group_name_H-M   'P 1'
#
loop_
_entity.id
_entity.type
_entity.pdbx_description
1 polymer ?
#
loop_
_entity_poly.entity_id
_entity_poly.type
_entity_poly.pdbx_seq_one_letter_code
_entity_poly.pdbx_strand_id
1 'polypeptide(L)'
;MKRQNRSVVVIVLSLCAFWSAAFGQTAATATVSGTVTDPAGAVIAGAEVTVTETATSVSRTVKTNEAGQYVVTNLSPGIYRITATAPGFRQAVVSALK
;
A
#
# COMPACT_ATOMS: atom_id res chain seq x y z
N MET A 1 41.40 -33.46 31.29
CA MET A 1 40.78 -33.35 29.95
C MET A 1 39.25 -33.25 30.06
N LYS A 2 38.67 -32.10 30.48
CA LYS A 2 37.19 -31.90 30.55
C LYS A 2 36.72 -30.48 30.14
N ARG A 3 37.63 -29.61 29.67
CA ARG A 3 37.33 -28.22 29.32
C ARG A 3 36.84 -28.03 27.87
N GLN A 4 37.17 -28.93 26.94
CA GLN A 4 36.83 -28.78 25.52
C GLN A 4 35.32 -28.93 25.23
N ASN A 5 34.62 -29.88 25.86
CA ASN A 5 33.20 -30.12 25.58
C ASN A 5 32.29 -28.98 26.04
N ARG A 6 32.67 -28.25 27.09
CA ARG A 6 31.90 -27.11 27.60
C ARG A 6 31.94 -25.92 26.64
N SER A 7 33.10 -25.63 26.05
CA SER A 7 33.26 -24.55 25.08
C SER A 7 32.52 -24.81 23.77
N VAL A 8 32.53 -26.07 23.28
CA VAL A 8 31.80 -26.45 22.06
C VAL A 8 30.28 -26.33 22.25
N VAL A 9 29.75 -26.76 23.39
CA VAL A 9 28.31 -26.66 23.69
C VAL A 9 27.85 -25.20 23.75
N VAL A 10 28.65 -24.31 24.34
CA VAL A 10 28.32 -22.87 24.43
C VAL A 10 28.33 -22.20 23.05
N ILE A 11 29.28 -22.54 22.18
CA ILE A 11 29.36 -22.01 20.81
C ILE A 11 28.15 -22.47 19.98
N VAL A 12 27.77 -23.75 20.08
CA VAL A 12 26.61 -24.30 19.36
C VAL A 12 25.29 -23.67 19.82
N LEU A 13 25.08 -23.50 21.12
CA LEU A 13 23.89 -22.82 21.64
C LEU A 13 23.80 -21.36 21.18
N SER A 14 24.94 -20.66 21.08
CA SER A 14 25.00 -19.27 20.64
C SER A 14 24.68 -19.11 19.16
N LEU A 15 25.11 -20.06 18.32
CA LEU A 15 24.80 -20.11 16.88
C LEU A 15 23.32 -20.42 16.61
N CYS A 16 22.68 -21.29 17.41
CA CYS A 16 21.24 -21.57 17.29
C CYS A 16 20.36 -20.37 17.69
N ALA A 17 20.78 -19.59 18.69
CA ALA A 17 20.07 -18.39 19.12
C ALA A 17 20.11 -17.27 18.05
N PHE A 18 21.15 -17.23 17.22
CA PHE A 18 21.31 -16.22 16.16
C PHE A 18 20.44 -16.48 14.93
N TRP A 19 19.93 -17.71 14.76
CA TRP A 19 19.10 -18.10 13.60
C TRP A 19 17.61 -17.72 13.74
N SER A 20 17.17 -17.34 14.93
CA SER A 20 15.74 -17.14 15.24
C SER A 20 15.24 -15.71 15.02
N ALA A 21 16.07 -14.81 14.46
CA ALA A 21 15.77 -13.37 14.35
C ALA A 21 15.40 -12.91 12.93
N ALA A 22 14.89 -13.79 12.08
CA ALA A 22 14.33 -13.38 10.80
C ALA A 22 12.89 -12.85 11.00
N PHE A 23 12.77 -11.62 11.51
CA PHE A 23 11.49 -10.92 11.52
C PHE A 23 11.18 -10.45 10.08
N GLY A 24 10.21 -11.10 9.43
CA GLY A 24 9.61 -10.56 8.21
C GLY A 24 8.77 -9.33 8.54
N GLN A 25 9.37 -8.14 8.53
CA GLN A 25 8.62 -6.89 8.71
C GLN A 25 7.82 -6.60 7.44
N THR A 26 6.56 -7.05 7.41
CA THR A 26 5.61 -6.58 6.40
C THR A 26 5.25 -5.14 6.77
N ALA A 27 5.65 -4.17 5.95
CA ALA A 27 5.14 -2.82 6.09
C ALA A 27 3.61 -2.87 5.99
N ALA A 28 2.90 -2.33 6.99
CA ALA A 28 1.45 -2.19 6.89
C ALA A 28 1.16 -1.27 5.71
N THR A 29 0.60 -1.82 4.62
CA THR A 29 0.23 -1.03 3.44
C THR A 29 -1.28 -1.03 3.27
N ALA A 30 -1.79 0.09 2.77
CA ALA A 30 -3.17 0.26 2.36
C ALA A 30 -3.33 0.06 0.86
N THR A 31 -4.54 -0.34 0.46
CA THR A 31 -4.97 -0.37 -0.94
C THR A 31 -6.26 0.42 -1.07
N VAL A 32 -6.30 1.31 -2.05
CA VAL A 32 -7.49 2.10 -2.40
C VAL A 32 -7.96 1.64 -3.76
N SER A 33 -9.22 1.21 -3.85
CA SER A 33 -9.84 0.79 -5.10
C SER A 33 -11.26 1.32 -5.19
N GLY A 34 -11.73 1.52 -6.41
CA GLY A 34 -13.10 1.96 -6.66
C GLY A 34 -13.45 1.97 -8.14
N THR A 35 -14.60 2.55 -8.45
CA THR A 35 -15.11 2.70 -9.81
C THR A 35 -15.51 4.14 -10.05
N VAL A 36 -15.11 4.69 -11.20
CA VAL A 36 -15.49 6.03 -11.64
C VAL A 36 -16.70 5.89 -12.56
N THR A 37 -17.78 6.57 -12.20
CA THR A 37 -19.03 6.60 -12.96
C THR A 37 -19.49 8.04 -13.18
N ASP A 38 -20.30 8.25 -14.21
CA ASP A 38 -20.99 9.51 -14.45
C ASP A 38 -22.31 9.59 -13.65
N PRO A 39 -22.99 10.76 -13.62
CA PRO A 39 -24.28 10.90 -12.93
C PRO A 39 -25.42 10.04 -13.50
N ALA A 40 -25.30 9.54 -14.72
CA ALA A 40 -26.25 8.61 -15.33
C ALA A 40 -25.96 7.14 -14.97
N GLY A 41 -24.84 6.88 -14.28
CA GLY A 41 -24.39 5.54 -13.86
C GLY A 41 -23.51 4.83 -14.89
N ALA A 42 -23.12 5.48 -15.98
CA ALA A 42 -22.19 4.89 -16.95
C ALA A 42 -20.75 4.96 -16.42
N VAL A 43 -19.96 3.91 -16.67
CA VAL A 43 -18.55 3.85 -16.26
C VAL A 43 -17.68 4.75 -17.13
N ILE A 44 -16.67 5.38 -16.53
CA ILE A 44 -15.72 6.24 -17.24
C ILE A 44 -14.37 5.53 -17.32
N ALA A 45 -14.05 5.03 -18.51
CA ALA A 45 -12.74 4.46 -18.82
C ALA A 45 -11.69 5.55 -19.05
N GLY A 46 -10.44 5.28 -18.66
CA GLY A 46 -9.31 6.20 -18.84
C GLY A 46 -9.37 7.48 -18.00
N ALA A 47 -10.27 7.57 -17.03
CA ALA A 47 -10.29 8.64 -16.04
C ALA A 47 -9.00 8.58 -15.21
N GLU A 48 -8.37 9.73 -15.01
CA GLU A 48 -7.18 9.87 -14.19
C GLU A 48 -7.60 10.01 -12.72
N VAL A 49 -7.14 9.09 -11.88
CA VAL A 49 -7.43 9.04 -10.45
C VAL A 49 -6.15 9.31 -9.69
N THR A 50 -6.11 10.43 -8.98
CA THR A 50 -5.02 10.85 -8.11
C THR A 50 -5.40 10.67 -6.65
N VAL A 51 -4.64 9.83 -5.94
CA VAL A 51 -4.77 9.55 -4.51
C VAL A 51 -3.66 10.32 -3.79
N THR A 52 -4.02 11.34 -3.03
CA THR A 52 -3.09 12.20 -2.29
C THR A 52 -3.21 11.96 -0.80
N GLU A 53 -2.09 11.65 -0.13
CA GLU A 53 -2.03 11.59 1.33
C GLU A 53 -2.11 13.00 1.91
N THR A 54 -3.06 13.26 2.81
CA THR A 54 -3.33 14.62 3.29
C THR A 54 -2.24 15.15 4.22
N ALA A 55 -1.52 14.27 4.91
CA ALA A 55 -0.47 14.65 5.86
C ALA A 55 0.86 14.97 5.17
N THR A 56 1.25 14.16 4.18
CA THR A 56 2.57 14.24 3.52
C THR A 56 2.51 14.90 2.15
N SER A 57 1.30 15.12 1.60
CA SER A 57 1.07 15.55 0.21
C SER A 57 1.65 14.60 -0.86
N VAL A 58 2.09 13.39 -0.48
CA VAL A 58 2.51 12.37 -1.43
C VAL A 58 1.30 11.93 -2.24
N SER A 59 1.46 11.86 -3.57
CA SER A 59 0.37 11.48 -4.46
C SER A 59 0.75 10.30 -5.34
N ARG A 60 -0.26 9.51 -5.70
CA ARG A 60 -0.17 8.47 -6.71
C ARG A 60 -1.31 8.61 -7.69
N THR A 61 -0.97 8.49 -8.97
CA THR A 61 -1.93 8.65 -10.06
C THR A 61 -2.03 7.34 -10.84
N VAL A 62 -3.26 6.92 -11.11
CA VAL A 62 -3.58 5.76 -11.94
C VAL A 62 -4.69 6.12 -12.91
N LYS A 63 -4.88 5.31 -13.96
CA LYS A 63 -6.02 5.45 -14.87
C LYS A 63 -7.03 4.34 -14.63
N THR A 64 -8.31 4.64 -14.81
CA THR A 64 -9.35 3.62 -14.78
C THR A 64 -9.26 2.71 -16.00
N ASN A 65 -9.60 1.43 -15.81
CA ASN A 65 -9.71 0.46 -16.90
C ASN A 65 -11.02 0.63 -17.70
N GLU A 66 -11.27 -0.27 -18.66
CA GLU A 66 -12.49 -0.26 -19.49
C GLU A 66 -13.80 -0.40 -18.69
N ALA A 67 -13.74 -1.01 -17.51
CA ALA A 67 -14.86 -1.12 -16.58
C ALA A 67 -14.96 0.09 -15.62
N GLY A 68 -14.17 1.15 -15.84
CA GLY A 68 -14.10 2.33 -14.97
C GLY A 68 -13.46 2.08 -13.61
N GLN A 69 -12.83 0.92 -13.39
CA GLN A 69 -12.24 0.53 -12.12
C GLN A 69 -10.80 1.01 -11.99
N TYR A 70 -10.39 1.37 -10.78
CA TYR A 70 -9.01 1.71 -10.45
C TYR A 70 -8.56 1.01 -9.16
N VAL A 71 -7.26 0.75 -9.06
CA VAL A 71 -6.62 0.18 -7.87
C VAL A 71 -5.28 0.86 -7.65
N VAL A 72 -5.05 1.36 -6.43
CA VAL A 72 -3.79 1.94 -5.97
C VAL A 72 -3.32 1.15 -4.76
N THR A 73 -2.21 0.45 -4.90
CA THR A 73 -1.65 -0.42 -3.85
C THR A 73 -0.47 0.25 -3.15
N ASN A 74 0.05 -0.42 -2.11
CA ASN A 74 1.28 -0.04 -1.39
C ASN A 74 1.25 1.35 -0.77
N LEU A 75 0.06 1.86 -0.42
CA LEU A 75 -0.10 3.15 0.23
C LEU A 75 0.34 3.04 1.67
N SER A 76 0.93 4.11 2.21
CA SER A 76 1.20 4.18 3.64
C SER A 76 -0.13 4.23 4.41
N PRO A 77 -0.18 3.79 5.67
CA PRO A 77 -1.35 4.01 6.50
C PRO A 77 -1.55 5.52 6.72
N GLY A 78 -2.73 6.04 6.36
CA GLY A 78 -2.98 7.48 6.44
C GLY A 78 -4.34 7.87 5.87
N ILE A 79 -4.64 9.17 5.95
CA ILE A 79 -5.87 9.74 5.37
C ILE A 79 -5.56 10.19 3.95
N TYR A 80 -6.43 9.79 3.03
CA TYR A 80 -6.29 10.09 1.61
C TYR A 80 -7.42 10.96 1.07
N ARG A 81 -7.05 11.87 0.17
CA ARG A 81 -7.95 12.59 -0.72
C ARG A 81 -7.83 11.99 -2.11
N ILE A 82 -8.95 11.55 -2.66
CA ILE A 82 -9.02 10.96 -4.00
C ILE A 82 -9.62 12.00 -4.94
N THR A 83 -8.97 12.19 -6.07
CA THR A 83 -9.39 13.10 -7.12
C THR A 83 -9.53 12.31 -8.41
N ALA A 84 -10.67 12.39 -9.08
CA ALA A 84 -10.86 11.83 -10.41
C ALA A 84 -11.06 12.95 -11.44
N THR A 85 -10.35 12.87 -12.56
CA THR A 85 -10.46 13.79 -13.69
C THR A 85 -10.63 13.00 -14.99
N ALA A 86 -11.51 13.49 -15.87
CA ALA A 86 -11.70 12.91 -17.20
C ALA A 86 -12.06 14.04 -18.17
N PRO A 87 -11.63 13.98 -19.45
CA PRO A 87 -11.98 14.97 -20.46
C PRO A 87 -13.50 15.13 -20.59
N GLY A 88 -13.99 16.38 -20.58
CA GLY A 88 -15.42 16.67 -20.67
C GLY A 88 -16.20 16.56 -19.35
N PHE A 89 -15.56 16.11 -18.26
CA PHE A 89 -16.18 16.02 -16.94
C PHE A 89 -15.56 17.03 -15.96
N ARG A 90 -16.35 17.49 -14.99
CA ARG A 90 -15.81 18.22 -13.84
C ARG A 90 -15.01 17.25 -12.96
N GLN A 91 -13.95 17.79 -12.36
CA GLN A 91 -13.16 17.06 -11.37
C GLN A 91 -14.05 16.61 -10.20
N ALA A 92 -14.00 15.33 -9.87
CA ALA A 92 -14.65 14.78 -8.69
C ALA A 92 -13.60 14.63 -7.58
N VAL A 93 -13.95 15.05 -6.36
CA VAL A 93 -13.07 14.95 -5.20
C VAL A 93 -13.81 14.21 -4.08
N VAL A 94 -13.23 13.10 -3.63
CA VAL A 94 -13.72 12.32 -2.49
C VAL A 94 -12.65 12.41 -1.41
N SER A 95 -13.01 13.03 -0.28
CA SER A 95 -12.13 13.15 0.88
C SER A 95 -12.55 12.15 1.94
N ALA A 96 -11.58 11.58 2.65
CA ALA A 96 -11.75 10.69 3.81
C ALA A 96 -12.26 9.28 3.51
N LEU A 97 -11.33 8.41 3.12
CA LEU A 97 -11.41 6.99 3.46
C LEU A 97 -10.46 6.77 4.66
N LYS A 98 -10.99 6.12 5.70
CA LYS A 98 -10.29 5.83 6.96
C LYS A 98 -9.79 4.40 6.94
#